data_AF-A0A661V5C9-F1
#
_entry.id   AF-A0A661V5C9-F1
#
_cell.length_a   1.000
_cell.length_b   1.000
_cell.length_c   1.000
_cell.angle_alpha   90.00
_cell.angle_beta   90.00
_cell.angle_gamma   90.00
#
_symmetry.space_group_name_H-M   'P 1'
#
loop_
_entity.id
_entity.type
_entity.pdbx_description
1 polymer ?
#
loop_
_entity_poly.entity_id
_entity_poly.type
_entity_poly.pdbx_seq_one_letter_code
_entity_poly.pdbx_strand_id
1 'polypeptide(L)'
;MALRDRLTGAYTRFWVSETTAMVALALLVGLGAGYGAVVFRWLIVTFQRFFFDTLGQWLSFMGPYYVILVPALGGLLVGPLLHFLAPEAKGPGVSAVMEALALRGGRIRPIVIPIKPLTTSICIGSGGSAGREGPIVQTGSAIGSTLGQAFRLSDERTRNLVACGAAAGIAATFNAPLAGVMFALEVLLAEFGLMQFTSVVVASVTASVIGHAYFGDTPAFRFPPPAPPNAWEMPIYALLGIASALVGAGFARAFHWTSDLFDTWRFPPYLKPVVGGLISGGVGLWFPQLFGVGYETIEAVLYNRLALTTVATLAMLKIATTSITIGSGSSGGIFAPCLFIGAMVGGLFGQLVQRWTPAGAAAPPAYALIG
;
A
#
# COMPACT_ATOMS: atom_id res chain seq x y z
N MET A 1 -2.99 57.19 -19.71
CA MET A 1 -2.67 55.81 -20.14
C MET A 1 -1.54 55.19 -19.32
N ALA A 2 -0.37 55.81 -19.20
CA ALA A 2 0.80 55.22 -18.53
C ALA A 2 0.67 54.82 -17.03
N LEU A 3 -0.20 55.46 -16.23
CA LEU A 3 -0.39 55.08 -14.81
C LEU A 3 -1.34 53.89 -14.65
N ARG A 4 -2.37 53.78 -15.51
CA ARG A 4 -3.31 52.67 -15.53
C ARG A 4 -2.61 51.38 -15.99
N ASP A 5 -1.71 51.49 -16.97
CA ASP A 5 -0.89 50.37 -17.47
C ASP A 5 0.21 49.93 -16.48
N ARG A 6 0.76 50.85 -15.69
CA ARG A 6 1.68 50.50 -14.59
C ARG A 6 0.96 49.91 -13.38
N LEU A 7 -0.27 50.34 -13.10
CA LEU A 7 -1.10 49.76 -12.04
C LEU A 7 -1.68 48.40 -12.44
N THR A 8 -2.07 48.19 -13.71
CA THR A 8 -2.45 46.85 -14.21
C THR A 8 -1.24 45.92 -14.33
N GLY A 9 -0.05 46.43 -14.69
CA GLY A 9 1.21 45.65 -14.68
C GLY A 9 1.69 45.25 -13.27
N ALA A 10 1.39 46.05 -12.25
CA ALA A 10 1.63 45.69 -10.85
C ALA A 10 0.53 44.75 -10.29
N TYR A 11 -0.73 44.94 -10.71
CA TYR A 11 -1.83 44.04 -10.37
C TYR A 11 -1.63 42.64 -10.96
N THR A 12 -1.21 42.51 -12.22
CA THR A 12 -0.90 41.20 -12.85
C THR A 12 0.37 40.55 -12.29
N ARG A 13 1.23 41.31 -11.60
CA ARG A 13 2.39 40.76 -10.86
C ARG A 13 1.99 40.11 -9.52
N PHE A 14 0.82 40.46 -8.99
CA PHE A 14 0.22 39.86 -7.80
C PHE A 14 -0.78 38.73 -8.11
N TRP A 15 -1.08 38.49 -9.39
CA TRP A 15 -1.71 37.25 -9.83
C TRP A 15 -0.65 36.14 -9.75
N VAL A 16 -0.67 35.45 -8.60
CA VAL A 16 -0.16 34.10 -8.31
C VAL A 16 0.33 33.41 -9.58
N SER A 17 1.66 33.27 -9.75
CA SER A 17 2.21 32.51 -10.87
C SER A 17 1.54 31.13 -10.91
N GLU A 18 1.31 30.58 -12.10
CA GLU A 18 0.71 29.24 -12.26
C GLU A 18 1.40 28.21 -11.35
N THR A 19 2.71 28.34 -11.18
CA THR A 19 3.53 27.60 -10.21
C THR A 19 3.04 27.75 -8.77
N THR A 20 2.81 28.97 -8.31
CA THR A 20 2.37 29.25 -6.94
C THR A 20 0.98 28.66 -6.68
N ALA A 21 0.08 28.71 -7.66
CA ALA A 21 -1.25 28.11 -7.56
C ALA A 21 -1.16 26.58 -7.44
N MET A 22 -0.34 25.94 -8.30
CA MET A 22 -0.14 24.49 -8.25
C MET A 22 0.53 24.03 -6.95
N VAL A 23 1.48 24.79 -6.42
CA VAL A 23 2.12 24.50 -5.12
C VAL A 23 1.12 24.64 -3.97
N ALA A 24 0.27 25.67 -3.98
CA ALA A 24 -0.78 25.84 -2.97
C ALA A 24 -1.78 24.69 -2.99
N LEU A 25 -2.20 24.24 -4.18
CA LEU A 25 -3.05 23.07 -4.33
C LEU A 25 -2.35 21.78 -3.89
N ALA A 26 -1.07 21.60 -4.22
CA ALA A 26 -0.26 20.47 -3.73
C ALA A 26 -0.19 20.43 -2.20
N LEU A 27 -0.06 21.59 -1.54
CA LEU A 27 -0.09 21.67 -0.08
C LEU A 27 -1.45 21.20 0.46
N LEU A 28 -2.57 21.65 -0.13
CA LEU A 28 -3.91 21.18 0.25
C LEU A 28 -4.10 19.68 0.02
N VAL A 29 -3.59 19.14 -1.08
CA VAL A 29 -3.58 17.69 -1.35
C VAL A 29 -2.75 16.96 -0.31
N GLY A 30 -1.57 17.47 0.04
CA GLY A 30 -0.70 16.92 1.09
C GLY A 30 -1.38 16.89 2.45
N LEU A 31 -2.07 17.98 2.83
CA LEU A 31 -2.87 18.04 4.06
C LEU A 31 -3.98 16.98 4.04
N GLY A 32 -4.78 16.93 2.97
CA GLY A 32 -5.88 16.00 2.84
C GLY A 32 -5.44 14.53 2.86
N ALA A 33 -4.40 14.19 2.10
CA ALA A 33 -3.85 12.84 2.04
C ALA A 33 -3.14 12.45 3.35
N GLY A 34 -2.46 13.38 4.01
CA GLY A 34 -1.85 13.18 5.32
C GLY A 34 -2.87 12.82 6.40
N TYR A 35 -3.92 13.63 6.56
CA TYR A 35 -5.02 13.31 7.48
C TYR A 35 -5.80 12.06 7.05
N GLY A 36 -5.95 11.84 5.74
CA GLY A 36 -6.52 10.61 5.20
C GLY A 36 -5.74 9.37 5.65
N ALA A 37 -4.41 9.43 5.66
CA ALA A 37 -3.56 8.34 6.15
C ALA A 37 -3.71 8.13 7.67
N VAL A 38 -3.86 9.21 8.44
CA VAL A 38 -4.15 9.17 9.89
C VAL A 38 -5.45 8.43 10.16
N VAL A 39 -6.54 8.90 9.57
CA VAL A 39 -7.87 8.28 9.71
C VAL A 39 -7.82 6.83 9.27
N PHE A 40 -7.17 6.53 8.14
CA PHE A 40 -7.12 5.18 7.61
C PHE A 40 -6.38 4.20 8.54
N ARG A 41 -5.23 4.59 9.12
CA ARG A 41 -4.54 3.75 10.10
C ARG A 41 -5.36 3.54 11.37
N TRP A 42 -6.05 4.57 11.85
CA TRP A 42 -6.95 4.45 12.99
C TRP A 42 -8.12 3.51 12.70
N LEU A 43 -8.69 3.56 11.50
CA LEU A 43 -9.74 2.64 11.09
C LEU A 43 -9.25 1.19 11.08
N ILE A 44 -8.07 0.90 10.51
CA ILE A 44 -7.49 -0.45 10.53
C ILE A 44 -7.38 -0.99 11.96
N VAL A 45 -6.79 -0.21 12.87
CA VAL A 45 -6.63 -0.62 14.29
C VAL A 45 -7.98 -0.79 14.97
N THR A 46 -8.94 0.09 14.69
CA THR A 46 -10.29 0.02 15.28
C THR A 46 -11.01 -1.24 14.84
N PHE A 47 -11.00 -1.57 13.54
CA PHE A 47 -11.60 -2.80 13.06
C PHE A 47 -10.85 -4.04 13.56
N GLN A 48 -9.51 -4.00 13.64
CA GLN A 48 -8.74 -5.09 14.22
C GLN A 48 -9.15 -5.40 15.66
N ARG A 49 -9.27 -4.38 16.52
CA ARG A 49 -9.75 -4.55 17.90
C ARG A 49 -11.19 -5.04 17.96
N PHE A 50 -12.06 -4.49 17.11
CA PHE A 50 -13.45 -4.93 17.04
C PHE A 50 -13.55 -6.42 16.69
N PHE A 51 -12.85 -6.89 15.66
CA PHE A 51 -12.92 -8.26 15.17
C PHE A 51 -12.22 -9.28 16.07
N PHE A 52 -11.02 -8.97 16.58
CA PHE A 52 -10.22 -9.93 17.35
C PHE A 52 -10.42 -9.83 18.85
N ASP A 53 -10.70 -8.64 19.41
CA ASP A 53 -10.91 -8.48 20.85
C ASP A 53 -12.39 -8.59 21.20
N THR A 54 -13.25 -7.75 20.60
CA THR A 54 -14.69 -7.69 20.98
C THR A 54 -15.46 -8.88 20.44
N LEU A 55 -15.41 -9.10 19.12
CA LEU A 55 -16.10 -10.23 18.50
C LEU A 55 -15.46 -11.57 18.88
N GLY A 56 -14.13 -11.59 19.07
CA GLY A 56 -13.43 -12.76 19.60
C GLY A 56 -13.92 -13.18 20.99
N GLN A 57 -14.23 -12.22 21.88
CA GLN A 57 -14.85 -12.52 23.17
C GLN A 57 -16.26 -13.10 23.02
N TRP A 58 -17.08 -12.54 22.13
CA TRP A 58 -18.44 -13.04 21.87
C TRP A 58 -18.45 -14.45 21.28
N LEU A 59 -17.45 -14.78 20.47
CA LEU A 59 -17.27 -16.09 19.83
C LEU A 59 -16.33 -17.02 20.60
N SER A 60 -15.98 -16.69 21.85
CA SER A 60 -15.06 -17.48 22.67
C SER A 60 -15.50 -18.93 22.88
N PHE A 61 -16.82 -19.20 22.80
CA PHE A 61 -17.37 -20.56 22.83
C PHE A 61 -16.88 -21.47 21.69
N MET A 62 -16.38 -20.88 20.59
CA MET A 62 -15.79 -21.60 19.46
C MET A 62 -14.30 -21.95 19.68
N GLY A 63 -13.70 -21.53 20.81
CA GLY A 63 -12.26 -21.69 21.03
C GLY A 63 -11.45 -20.99 19.93
N PRO A 64 -10.36 -21.55 19.42
CA PRO A 64 -9.52 -20.91 18.39
C PRO A 64 -10.18 -20.85 17.00
N TYR A 65 -11.26 -21.59 16.76
CA TYR A 65 -11.86 -21.72 15.43
C TYR A 65 -12.63 -20.47 14.96
N TYR A 66 -12.94 -19.53 15.86
CA TYR A 66 -13.60 -18.26 15.48
C TYR A 66 -12.79 -17.47 14.43
N VAL A 67 -11.46 -17.61 14.47
CA VAL A 67 -10.51 -16.98 13.55
C VAL A 67 -10.78 -17.32 12.08
N ILE A 68 -11.42 -18.47 11.80
CA ILE A 68 -11.83 -18.83 10.43
C ILE A 68 -12.97 -17.94 9.94
N LEU A 69 -13.92 -17.61 10.82
CA LEU A 69 -15.11 -16.85 10.47
C LEU A 69 -14.87 -15.34 10.39
N VAL A 70 -13.91 -14.84 11.16
CA VAL A 70 -13.65 -13.39 11.27
C VAL A 70 -13.36 -12.74 9.89
N PRO A 71 -12.44 -13.25 9.05
CA PRO A 71 -12.22 -12.65 7.73
C PRO A 71 -13.43 -12.80 6.79
N ALA A 72 -14.22 -13.87 6.95
CA ALA A 72 -15.44 -14.08 6.17
C ALA A 72 -16.52 -13.03 6.51
N LEU A 73 -16.66 -12.68 7.78
CA LEU A 73 -17.53 -11.59 8.24
C LEU A 73 -17.06 -10.23 7.73
N GLY A 74 -15.75 -9.98 7.71
CA GLY A 74 -15.19 -8.80 7.03
C GLY A 74 -15.54 -8.77 5.55
N GLY A 75 -15.39 -9.89 4.85
CA GLY A 75 -15.78 -10.05 3.45
C GLY A 75 -17.28 -9.80 3.21
N LEU A 76 -18.14 -10.20 4.15
CA LEU A 76 -19.60 -9.99 4.09
C LEU A 76 -19.97 -8.50 4.18
N LEU A 77 -19.18 -7.69 4.90
CA LEU A 77 -19.36 -6.24 4.96
C LEU A 77 -18.74 -5.55 3.73
N VAL A 78 -17.55 -5.95 3.33
CA VAL A 78 -16.79 -5.32 2.23
C VAL A 78 -17.44 -5.56 0.87
N GLY A 79 -17.90 -6.78 0.59
CA GLY A 79 -18.44 -7.15 -0.71
C GLY A 79 -19.62 -6.28 -1.17
N PRO A 80 -20.67 -6.08 -0.36
CA PRO A 80 -21.79 -5.19 -0.68
C PRO A 80 -21.37 -3.72 -0.84
N LEU A 81 -20.48 -3.21 0.02
CA LEU A 81 -19.97 -1.83 -0.09
C LEU A 81 -19.26 -1.59 -1.43
N LEU A 82 -18.42 -2.54 -1.86
CA LEU A 82 -17.74 -2.43 -3.14
C LEU A 82 -18.69 -2.61 -4.31
N HIS A 83 -19.61 -3.58 -4.24
CA HIS A 83 -20.50 -3.89 -5.35
C HIS A 83 -21.53 -2.78 -5.61
N PHE A 84 -22.13 -2.21 -4.55
CA PHE A 84 -23.23 -1.26 -4.69
C PHE A 84 -22.82 0.21 -4.61
N LEU A 85 -21.75 0.58 -3.88
CA LEU A 85 -21.36 1.99 -3.69
C LEU A 85 -20.19 2.41 -4.60
N ALA A 86 -19.07 1.68 -4.56
CA ALA A 86 -17.85 2.05 -5.30
C ALA A 86 -17.09 0.85 -5.87
N PRO A 87 -17.50 0.31 -7.04
CA PRO A 87 -16.81 -0.80 -7.70
C PRO A 87 -15.34 -0.51 -7.99
N GLU A 88 -14.99 0.74 -8.27
CA GLU A 88 -13.62 1.20 -8.49
C GLU A 88 -12.71 1.11 -7.25
N ALA A 89 -13.28 0.88 -6.06
CA ALA A 89 -12.53 0.67 -4.83
C ALA A 89 -12.13 -0.81 -4.62
N LYS A 90 -12.56 -1.75 -5.48
CA LYS A 90 -12.12 -3.16 -5.47
C LYS A 90 -10.62 -3.26 -5.80
N GLY A 91 -9.95 -4.26 -5.22
CA GLY A 91 -8.59 -4.62 -5.62
C GLY A 91 -7.46 -3.71 -5.09
N PRO A 92 -6.27 -3.77 -5.73
CA PRO A 92 -5.03 -3.10 -5.26
C PRO A 92 -5.09 -1.58 -5.14
N GLY A 93 -5.92 -0.92 -5.95
CA GLY A 93 -6.06 0.54 -5.98
C GLY A 93 -5.04 1.27 -6.87
N VAL A 94 -3.76 0.90 -6.85
CA VAL A 94 -2.73 1.53 -7.72
C VAL A 94 -3.09 1.39 -9.20
N SER A 95 -3.50 0.19 -9.64
CA SER A 95 -3.90 -0.04 -11.03
C SER A 95 -5.08 0.84 -11.46
N ALA A 96 -6.03 1.12 -10.57
CA ALA A 96 -7.15 2.02 -10.85
C ALA A 96 -6.71 3.48 -10.97
N VAL A 97 -5.68 3.90 -10.23
CA VAL A 97 -5.06 5.23 -10.39
C VAL A 97 -4.33 5.31 -11.73
N MET A 98 -3.55 4.28 -12.09
CA MET A 98 -2.85 4.22 -13.38
C MET A 98 -3.84 4.27 -14.56
N GLU A 99 -4.94 3.51 -14.48
CA GLU A 99 -6.00 3.55 -15.48
C GLU A 99 -6.63 4.95 -15.58
N ALA A 100 -6.92 5.60 -14.44
CA ALA A 100 -7.49 6.96 -14.43
C ALA A 100 -6.53 8.00 -15.05
N LEU A 101 -5.22 7.89 -14.78
CA LEU A 101 -4.19 8.74 -15.37
C LEU A 101 -4.09 8.53 -16.88
N ALA A 102 -4.13 7.28 -17.34
CA ALA A 102 -3.96 6.92 -18.75
C ALA A 102 -5.22 7.19 -19.60
N LEU A 103 -6.41 6.90 -19.07
CA LEU A 103 -7.65 6.87 -19.85
C LEU A 103 -8.63 7.99 -19.52
N ARG A 104 -8.49 8.68 -18.37
CA ARG A 104 -9.50 9.61 -17.85
C ARG A 104 -8.95 10.99 -17.48
N GLY A 105 -7.71 11.30 -17.89
CA GLY A 105 -7.05 12.57 -17.56
C GLY A 105 -6.83 12.75 -16.05
N GLY A 106 -6.70 11.67 -15.30
CA GLY A 106 -6.56 11.68 -13.83
C GLY A 106 -7.87 11.87 -13.08
N ARG A 107 -9.04 11.78 -13.72
CA ARG A 107 -10.34 11.93 -13.05
C ARG A 107 -10.74 10.67 -12.28
N ILE A 108 -10.86 10.80 -10.96
CA ILE A 108 -11.25 9.75 -10.01
C ILE A 108 -12.51 10.24 -9.28
N ARG A 109 -13.46 9.34 -9.04
CA ARG A 109 -14.72 9.67 -8.35
C ARG A 109 -14.46 9.99 -6.87
N PRO A 110 -15.00 11.10 -6.32
CA PRO A 110 -14.78 11.47 -4.91
C PRO A 110 -15.26 10.43 -3.89
N ILE A 111 -16.21 9.56 -4.25
CA ILE A 111 -16.71 8.48 -3.38
C ILE A 111 -15.62 7.48 -2.97
N VAL A 112 -14.53 7.38 -3.74
CA VAL A 112 -13.37 6.56 -3.41
C VAL A 112 -12.70 7.01 -2.12
N ILE A 113 -12.72 8.32 -1.82
CA ILE A 113 -12.04 8.92 -0.66
C ILE A 113 -12.50 8.27 0.66
N PRO A 114 -13.81 8.14 0.95
CA PRO A 114 -14.26 7.43 2.15
C PRO A 114 -14.35 5.90 1.97
N ILE A 115 -14.76 5.40 0.80
CA ILE A 115 -15.08 3.97 0.65
C ILE A 115 -13.82 3.10 0.59
N LYS A 116 -12.75 3.56 -0.07
CA LYS A 116 -11.51 2.79 -0.18
C LYS A 116 -10.84 2.53 1.17
N PRO A 117 -10.57 3.53 2.03
CA PRO A 117 -9.98 3.28 3.33
C PRO A 117 -10.93 2.50 4.23
N LEU A 118 -12.24 2.73 4.19
CA LEU A 118 -13.21 1.97 4.99
C LEU A 118 -13.19 0.47 4.64
N THR A 119 -13.38 0.12 3.37
CA THR A 119 -13.43 -1.28 2.92
C THR A 119 -12.11 -2.00 3.12
N THR A 120 -10.98 -1.31 2.87
CA THR A 120 -9.67 -1.88 3.17
C THR A 120 -9.46 -2.08 4.67
N SER A 121 -9.90 -1.13 5.51
CA SER A 121 -9.74 -1.25 6.96
C SER A 121 -10.54 -2.41 7.53
N ILE A 122 -11.75 -2.65 7.02
CA ILE A 122 -12.54 -3.82 7.37
C ILE A 122 -11.82 -5.10 6.92
N CYS A 123 -11.33 -5.15 5.67
CA CYS A 123 -10.62 -6.31 5.15
C CYS A 123 -9.36 -6.63 5.98
N ILE A 124 -8.47 -5.66 6.18
CA ILE A 124 -7.23 -5.87 6.94
C ILE A 124 -7.54 -6.12 8.42
N GLY A 125 -8.46 -5.36 9.00
CA GLY A 125 -8.86 -5.47 10.40
C GLY A 125 -9.55 -6.79 10.73
N SER A 126 -10.28 -7.40 9.78
CA SER A 126 -10.83 -8.75 9.94
C SER A 126 -9.82 -9.85 9.64
N GLY A 127 -8.54 -9.54 9.41
CA GLY A 127 -7.49 -10.52 9.14
C GLY A 127 -7.24 -10.81 7.66
N GLY A 128 -7.91 -10.17 6.71
CA GLY A 128 -7.60 -10.32 5.28
C GLY A 128 -6.13 -9.97 4.97
N SER A 129 -5.45 -10.83 4.20
CA SER A 129 -4.05 -10.62 3.85
C SER A 129 -3.94 -9.57 2.76
N ALA A 130 -3.65 -8.33 3.15
CA ALA A 130 -3.52 -7.20 2.23
C ALA A 130 -2.67 -6.07 2.81
N GLY A 131 -2.22 -5.19 1.93
CA GLY A 131 -1.50 -3.97 2.25
C GLY A 131 -2.39 -2.73 2.31
N ARG A 132 -1.95 -1.73 3.06
CA ARG A 132 -2.62 -0.42 3.18
C ARG A 132 -2.13 0.59 2.13
N GLU A 133 -1.08 0.29 1.40
CA GLU A 133 -0.34 1.24 0.56
C GLU A 133 -1.10 1.64 -0.70
N GLY A 134 -1.57 0.65 -1.46
CA GLY A 134 -2.37 0.93 -2.65
C GLY A 134 -3.68 1.69 -2.35
N PRO A 135 -4.40 1.33 -1.28
CA PRO A 135 -5.56 2.07 -0.78
C PRO A 135 -5.27 3.53 -0.42
N ILE A 136 -4.16 3.82 0.28
CA ILE A 136 -3.81 5.22 0.60
C ILE A 136 -3.34 5.99 -0.64
N VAL A 137 -2.63 5.33 -1.56
CA VAL A 137 -2.30 5.91 -2.88
C VAL A 137 -3.57 6.31 -3.61
N GLN A 138 -4.53 5.40 -3.73
CA GLN A 138 -5.80 5.66 -4.43
C GLN A 138 -6.62 6.75 -3.74
N THR A 139 -6.64 6.77 -2.40
CA THR A 139 -7.34 7.78 -1.61
C THR A 139 -6.71 9.16 -1.79
N GLY A 140 -5.39 9.28 -1.65
CA GLY A 140 -4.66 10.52 -1.87
C GLY A 140 -4.82 11.02 -3.30
N SER A 141 -4.68 10.14 -4.28
CA SER A 141 -4.95 10.43 -5.70
C SER A 141 -6.37 10.92 -5.94
N ALA A 142 -7.38 10.33 -5.28
CA ALA A 142 -8.77 10.79 -5.37
C ALA A 142 -8.97 12.18 -4.77
N ILE A 143 -8.27 12.53 -3.68
CA ILE A 143 -8.27 13.88 -3.10
C ILE A 143 -7.69 14.89 -4.11
N GLY A 144 -6.51 14.58 -4.68
CA GLY A 144 -5.89 15.40 -5.71
C GLY A 144 -6.76 15.59 -6.94
N SER A 145 -7.36 14.49 -7.41
CA SER A 145 -8.30 14.51 -8.53
C SER A 145 -9.54 15.36 -8.24
N THR A 146 -10.08 15.27 -7.01
CA THR A 146 -11.27 16.02 -6.60
C THR A 146 -11.00 17.52 -6.59
N LEU A 147 -9.84 17.95 -6.09
CA LEU A 147 -9.43 19.35 -6.18
C LEU A 147 -9.24 19.80 -7.63
N GLY A 148 -8.57 18.99 -8.46
CA GLY A 148 -8.43 19.30 -9.89
C GLY A 148 -9.77 19.47 -10.62
N GLN A 149 -10.74 18.61 -10.32
CA GLN A 149 -12.10 18.69 -10.86
C GLN A 149 -12.87 19.91 -10.31
N ALA A 150 -12.78 20.18 -9.01
CA ALA A 150 -13.47 21.30 -8.36
C ALA A 150 -13.00 22.66 -8.91
N PHE A 151 -11.69 22.81 -9.14
CA PHE A 151 -11.09 24.00 -9.74
C PHE A 151 -11.09 23.98 -11.28
N ARG A 152 -11.71 22.97 -11.91
CA ARG A 152 -11.80 22.82 -13.37
C ARG A 152 -10.45 22.95 -14.10
N LEU A 153 -9.41 22.32 -13.53
CA LEU A 153 -8.07 22.35 -14.09
C LEU A 153 -7.99 21.50 -15.37
N SER A 154 -6.95 21.74 -16.18
CA SER A 154 -6.61 20.88 -17.32
C SER A 154 -6.28 19.47 -16.87
N ASP A 155 -6.34 18.51 -17.80
CA ASP A 155 -6.02 17.11 -17.55
C ASP A 155 -4.58 16.94 -17.08
N GLU A 156 -3.63 17.68 -17.67
CA GLU A 156 -2.22 17.68 -17.23
C GLU A 156 -2.06 18.11 -15.76
N ARG A 157 -2.71 19.21 -15.37
CA ARG A 157 -2.66 19.72 -13.99
C ARG A 157 -3.37 18.78 -13.02
N THR A 158 -4.48 18.16 -13.45
CA THR A 158 -5.20 17.16 -12.65
C THR A 158 -4.36 15.91 -12.44
N ARG A 159 -3.68 15.40 -13.49
CA ARG A 159 -2.71 14.29 -13.39
C ARG A 159 -1.59 14.61 -12.41
N ASN A 160 -1.08 15.84 -12.41
CA ASN A 160 -0.08 16.27 -11.43
C ASN A 160 -0.63 16.25 -9.98
N LEU A 161 -1.84 16.75 -9.73
CA LEU A 161 -2.44 16.67 -8.39
C LEU A 161 -2.74 15.23 -7.94
N VAL A 162 -3.11 14.35 -8.87
CA VAL A 162 -3.27 12.91 -8.61
C VAL A 162 -1.95 12.28 -8.15
N ALA A 163 -0.84 12.64 -8.81
CA ALA A 163 0.51 12.20 -8.43
C ALA A 163 0.94 12.78 -7.08
N CYS A 164 0.66 14.07 -6.82
CA CYS A 164 0.86 14.70 -5.52
C CYS A 164 0.14 13.93 -4.41
N GLY A 165 -1.11 13.54 -4.65
CA GLY A 165 -1.91 12.75 -3.71
C GLY A 165 -1.36 11.37 -3.45
N ALA A 166 -0.90 10.67 -4.49
CA ALA A 166 -0.25 9.36 -4.36
C ALA A 166 1.02 9.44 -3.51
N ALA A 167 1.91 10.40 -3.83
CA ALA A 167 3.15 10.62 -3.11
C ALA A 167 2.90 10.97 -1.63
N ALA A 168 1.97 11.88 -1.37
CA ALA A 168 1.53 12.27 -0.04
C ALA A 168 1.00 11.08 0.78
N GLY A 169 0.17 10.23 0.16
CA GLY A 169 -0.37 9.03 0.79
C GLY A 169 0.72 8.04 1.24
N ILE A 170 1.72 7.79 0.39
CA ILE A 170 2.87 6.93 0.73
C ILE A 170 3.71 7.59 1.83
N ALA A 171 4.04 8.88 1.69
CA ALA A 171 4.88 9.62 2.62
C ALA A 171 4.34 9.58 4.05
N ALA A 172 3.06 9.92 4.24
CA ALA A 172 2.40 9.90 5.55
C ALA A 172 2.28 8.50 6.16
N THR A 173 2.18 7.47 5.31
CA THR A 173 1.97 6.07 5.71
C THR A 173 3.25 5.38 6.16
N PHE A 174 4.38 5.75 5.57
CA PHE A 174 5.68 5.11 5.76
C PHE A 174 6.74 5.95 6.42
N ASN A 175 6.47 7.24 6.66
CA ASN A 175 7.54 8.17 7.02
C ASN A 175 8.67 8.12 5.96
N ALA A 176 8.28 8.14 4.68
CA ALA A 176 9.19 7.96 3.55
C ALA A 176 8.86 8.94 2.41
N PRO A 177 9.07 10.25 2.61
CA PRO A 177 8.68 11.26 1.63
C PRO A 177 9.38 11.08 0.28
N LEU A 178 10.67 10.75 0.27
CA LEU A 178 11.43 10.51 -0.96
C LEU A 178 10.89 9.31 -1.74
N ALA A 179 10.56 8.21 -1.05
CA ALA A 179 9.97 7.04 -1.69
C ALA A 179 8.60 7.36 -2.33
N GLY A 180 7.78 8.18 -1.65
CA GLY A 180 6.51 8.66 -2.21
C GLY A 180 6.69 9.49 -3.48
N VAL A 181 7.67 10.39 -3.50
CA VAL A 181 8.00 11.20 -4.69
C VAL A 181 8.46 10.30 -5.85
N MET A 182 9.43 9.42 -5.60
CA MET A 182 9.96 8.52 -6.63
C MET A 182 8.86 7.60 -7.19
N PHE A 183 8.03 7.03 -6.33
CA PHE A 183 6.90 6.20 -6.76
C PHE A 183 5.95 6.97 -7.68
N ALA A 184 5.58 8.20 -7.33
CA ALA A 184 4.67 8.99 -8.15
C ALA A 184 5.26 9.36 -9.52
N LEU A 185 6.56 9.68 -9.58
CA LEU A 185 7.22 10.07 -10.83
C LEU A 185 7.51 8.87 -11.73
N GLU A 186 8.03 7.78 -11.16
CA GLU A 186 8.48 6.61 -11.92
C GLU A 186 7.33 5.67 -12.29
N VAL A 187 6.40 5.41 -11.35
CA VAL A 187 5.35 4.39 -11.54
C VAL A 187 4.06 4.99 -12.09
N LEU A 188 3.68 6.20 -11.66
CA LEU A 188 2.38 6.79 -12.04
C LEU A 188 2.46 7.73 -13.24
N LEU A 189 3.42 8.66 -13.24
CA LEU A 189 3.56 9.64 -14.32
C LEU A 189 4.46 9.13 -15.44
N ALA A 190 5.51 8.36 -15.13
CA ALA A 190 6.55 7.94 -16.06
C ALA A 190 7.19 9.11 -16.85
N GLU A 191 7.15 10.32 -16.28
CA GLU A 191 7.61 11.56 -16.90
C GLU A 191 8.28 12.44 -15.83
N PHE A 192 9.49 12.94 -16.13
CA PHE A 192 10.25 13.82 -15.24
C PHE A 192 10.17 15.27 -15.71
N GLY A 193 9.19 16.01 -15.21
CA GLY A 193 9.13 17.47 -15.38
C GLY A 193 9.44 18.19 -14.06
N LEU A 194 10.25 19.27 -14.14
CA LEU A 194 10.69 20.07 -12.98
C LEU A 194 9.53 20.66 -12.17
N MET A 195 8.45 21.04 -12.85
CA MET A 195 7.26 21.62 -12.20
C MET A 195 6.46 20.56 -11.44
N GLN A 196 6.26 19.39 -12.04
CA GLN A 196 5.60 18.24 -11.42
C GLN A 196 6.39 17.79 -10.18
N PHE A 197 7.72 17.71 -10.31
CA PHE A 197 8.62 17.37 -9.21
C PHE A 197 8.39 18.27 -7.99
N THR A 198 8.37 19.59 -8.18
CA THR A 198 8.24 20.56 -7.08
C THR A 198 6.93 20.39 -6.31
N SER A 199 5.78 20.32 -7.02
CA SER A 199 4.48 20.12 -6.37
C SER A 199 4.37 18.78 -5.66
N VAL A 200 4.91 17.71 -6.25
CA VAL A 200 4.89 16.36 -5.66
C VAL A 200 5.73 16.33 -4.38
N VAL A 201 6.90 16.97 -4.36
CA VAL A 201 7.72 17.12 -3.15
C VAL A 201 6.98 17.88 -2.05
N VAL A 202 6.35 19.01 -2.38
CA VAL A 202 5.60 19.82 -1.39
C VAL A 202 4.47 19.01 -0.76
N ALA A 203 3.68 18.31 -1.58
CA ALA A 203 2.58 17.47 -1.08
C ALA A 203 3.12 16.31 -0.21
N SER A 204 4.19 15.65 -0.65
CA SER A 204 4.84 14.55 0.05
C SER A 204 5.39 14.98 1.43
N VAL A 205 6.13 16.08 1.49
CA VAL A 205 6.68 16.62 2.74
C VAL A 205 5.56 17.07 3.68
N THR A 206 4.53 17.77 3.17
CA THR A 206 3.38 18.19 3.97
C THR A 206 2.69 17.00 4.65
N ALA A 207 2.46 15.93 3.89
CA ALA A 207 1.84 14.72 4.41
C ALA A 207 2.77 13.96 5.36
N SER A 208 4.08 13.96 5.10
CA SER A 208 5.08 13.39 6.01
C SER A 208 5.08 14.09 7.36
N VAL A 209 5.03 15.44 7.40
CA VAL A 209 4.96 16.21 8.65
C VAL A 209 3.72 15.83 9.47
N ILE A 210 2.57 15.65 8.82
CA ILE A 210 1.37 15.12 9.50
C ILE A 210 1.64 13.70 10.02
N GLY A 211 2.23 12.84 9.20
CA GLY A 211 2.61 11.49 9.59
C GLY A 211 3.50 11.47 10.85
N HIS A 212 4.54 12.31 10.88
CA HIS A 212 5.42 12.48 12.04
C HIS A 212 4.67 12.96 13.28
N ALA A 213 3.80 13.96 13.14
CA ALA A 213 3.05 14.52 14.25
C ALA A 213 2.14 13.49 14.94
N TYR A 214 1.56 12.55 14.18
CA TYR A 214 0.62 11.55 14.71
C TYR A 214 1.26 10.19 15.02
N PHE A 215 2.35 9.83 14.33
CA PHE A 215 2.96 8.50 14.42
C PHE A 215 4.39 8.48 14.97
N GLY A 216 4.99 9.66 15.14
CA GLY A 216 6.35 9.84 15.62
C GLY A 216 7.44 9.62 14.56
N ASP A 217 8.67 9.97 14.94
CA ASP A 217 9.87 9.91 14.08
C ASP A 217 10.54 8.54 14.13
N THR A 218 9.76 7.48 13.96
CA THR A 218 10.28 6.11 13.94
C THR A 218 10.18 5.52 12.53
N PRO A 219 11.20 4.79 12.06
CA PRO A 219 11.11 4.07 10.80
C PRO A 219 10.03 3.00 10.88
N ALA A 220 9.43 2.67 9.74
CA ALA A 220 8.38 1.66 9.64
C ALA A 220 8.84 0.25 10.02
N PHE A 221 10.13 -0.04 9.87
CA PHE A 221 10.76 -1.29 10.27
C PHE A 221 12.01 -0.99 11.10
N ARG A 222 12.14 -1.63 12.25
CA ARG A 222 13.37 -1.60 13.05
C ARG A 222 14.16 -2.88 12.80
N PHE A 223 15.46 -2.74 12.59
CA PHE A 223 16.36 -3.88 12.44
C PHE A 223 17.79 -3.48 12.87
N PRO A 224 18.62 -4.44 13.29
CA PRO A 224 20.01 -4.17 13.63
C PRO A 224 20.76 -3.67 12.39
N PRO A 225 21.58 -2.62 12.47
CA PRO A 225 22.34 -2.14 11.32
C PRO A 225 23.18 -3.29 10.76
N PRO A 226 23.00 -3.66 9.47
CA PRO A 226 23.76 -4.75 8.88
C PRO A 226 25.23 -4.37 8.81
N ALA A 227 26.11 -5.36 8.96
CA ALA A 227 27.52 -5.18 8.64
C ALA A 227 27.66 -4.73 7.17
N PRO A 228 28.65 -3.89 6.84
CA PRO A 228 28.88 -3.49 5.47
C PRO A 228 29.08 -4.74 4.59
N PRO A 229 28.42 -4.81 3.43
CA PRO A 229 28.53 -5.98 2.55
C PRO A 229 29.95 -6.12 2.04
N ASN A 230 30.40 -7.36 1.92
CA ASN A 230 31.69 -7.64 1.32
C ASN A 230 31.56 -7.66 -0.22
N ALA A 231 32.56 -7.16 -0.95
CA ALA A 231 32.51 -7.12 -2.41
C ALA A 231 32.32 -8.51 -3.06
N TRP A 232 32.78 -9.58 -2.43
CA TRP A 232 32.59 -10.95 -2.92
C TRP A 232 31.13 -11.45 -2.80
N GLU A 233 30.28 -10.75 -2.04
CA GLU A 233 28.85 -11.06 -1.92
C GLU A 233 28.02 -10.48 -3.07
N MET A 234 28.58 -9.60 -3.91
CA MET A 234 27.85 -9.03 -5.04
C MET A 234 27.25 -10.08 -5.98
N PRO A 235 27.99 -11.14 -6.40
CA PRO A 235 27.40 -12.24 -7.15
C PRO A 235 26.28 -12.96 -6.41
N ILE A 236 26.36 -13.06 -5.08
CA ILE A 236 25.33 -13.69 -4.25
C ILE A 236 24.07 -12.82 -4.18
N TYR A 237 24.21 -11.49 -4.06
CA TYR A 237 23.09 -10.56 -4.15
C TYR A 237 22.45 -10.56 -5.55
N ALA A 238 23.24 -10.75 -6.61
CA ALA A 238 22.70 -10.91 -7.96
C ALA A 238 21.86 -12.20 -8.08
N LEU A 239 22.30 -13.30 -7.48
CA LEU A 239 21.51 -14.54 -7.40
C LEU A 239 20.23 -14.36 -6.59
N LEU A 240 20.28 -13.61 -5.48
CA LEU A 240 19.08 -13.22 -4.73
C LEU A 240 18.12 -12.42 -5.63
N GLY A 241 18.62 -11.47 -6.42
CA GLY A 241 17.80 -10.71 -7.38
C GLY A 241 17.10 -11.62 -8.40
N ILE A 242 17.77 -12.65 -8.92
CA ILE A 242 17.17 -13.64 -9.81
C ILE A 242 16.09 -14.44 -9.07
N ALA A 243 16.37 -14.89 -7.84
CA ALA A 243 15.40 -15.62 -7.02
C ALA A 243 14.15 -14.77 -6.72
N SER A 244 14.32 -13.51 -6.32
CA SER A 244 13.24 -12.56 -6.09
C SER A 244 12.44 -12.28 -7.37
N ALA A 245 13.10 -12.19 -8.53
CA ALA A 245 12.41 -12.01 -9.81
C ALA A 245 11.52 -13.23 -10.17
N LEU A 246 12.01 -14.45 -9.95
CA LEU A 246 11.24 -15.67 -10.18
C LEU A 246 10.03 -15.77 -9.25
N VAL A 247 10.23 -15.49 -7.95
CA VAL A 247 9.14 -15.50 -6.97
C VAL A 247 8.13 -14.38 -7.26
N GLY A 248 8.60 -13.18 -7.62
CA GLY A 248 7.75 -12.05 -8.01
C GLY A 248 6.90 -12.36 -9.25
N ALA A 249 7.47 -12.98 -10.28
CA ALA A 249 6.74 -13.44 -11.45
C ALA A 249 5.69 -14.52 -11.08
N GLY A 250 6.05 -15.42 -10.17
CA GLY A 250 5.13 -16.41 -9.60
C GLY A 250 3.95 -15.77 -8.85
N PHE A 251 4.23 -14.76 -8.01
CA PHE A 251 3.19 -14.00 -7.29
C PHE A 251 2.25 -13.28 -8.26
N ALA A 252 2.79 -12.57 -9.25
CA ALA A 252 1.99 -11.89 -10.26
C ALA A 252 1.07 -12.87 -11.01
N ARG A 253 1.62 -14.03 -11.43
CA ARG A 253 0.83 -15.06 -12.10
C ARG A 253 -0.27 -15.63 -11.20
N ALA A 254 0.06 -15.97 -9.95
CA ALA A 254 -0.90 -16.49 -8.98
C ALA A 254 -2.02 -15.47 -8.72
N PHE A 255 -1.67 -14.20 -8.53
CA PHE A 255 -2.62 -13.12 -8.31
C PHE A 255 -3.61 -13.00 -9.48
N HIS A 256 -3.12 -12.87 -10.71
CA HIS A 256 -3.98 -12.79 -11.89
C HIS A 256 -4.85 -14.04 -12.08
N TRP A 257 -4.24 -15.23 -11.94
CA TRP A 257 -4.98 -16.48 -12.06
C TRP A 257 -6.12 -16.60 -11.05
N THR A 258 -5.89 -16.23 -9.79
CA THR A 258 -6.96 -16.23 -8.77
C THR A 258 -8.03 -15.18 -9.07
N SER A 259 -7.66 -13.98 -9.53
CA SER A 259 -8.63 -12.95 -9.93
C SER A 259 -9.52 -13.45 -11.07
N ASP A 260 -8.93 -14.02 -12.12
CA ASP A 260 -9.65 -14.56 -13.27
C ASP A 260 -10.59 -15.71 -12.88
N LEU A 261 -10.13 -16.60 -11.99
CA LEU A 261 -10.95 -17.69 -11.45
C LEU A 261 -12.18 -17.14 -10.71
N PHE A 262 -11.98 -16.18 -9.80
CA PHE A 262 -13.08 -15.58 -9.07
C PHE A 262 -13.99 -14.76 -9.98
N ASP A 263 -13.47 -14.05 -10.98
CA ASP A 263 -14.27 -13.24 -11.89
C ASP A 263 -15.13 -14.13 -12.82
N THR A 264 -14.59 -15.24 -13.33
CA THR A 264 -15.33 -16.19 -14.19
C THR A 264 -16.31 -17.09 -13.43
N TRP A 265 -16.12 -17.26 -12.12
CA TRP A 265 -17.01 -18.05 -11.28
C TRP A 265 -18.41 -17.42 -11.17
N ARG A 266 -19.44 -18.18 -11.57
CA ARG A 266 -20.86 -17.82 -11.46
C ARG A 266 -21.32 -17.88 -10.00
N PHE A 267 -21.02 -16.83 -9.25
CA PHE A 267 -21.40 -16.64 -7.85
C PHE A 267 -21.75 -15.16 -7.61
N PRO A 268 -22.66 -14.82 -6.69
CA PRO A 268 -23.01 -13.42 -6.41
C PRO A 268 -21.76 -12.58 -6.11
N PRO A 269 -21.45 -11.52 -6.90
CA PRO A 269 -20.18 -10.79 -6.77
C PRO A 269 -19.93 -10.21 -5.37
N TYR A 270 -20.99 -9.77 -4.70
CA TYR A 270 -20.93 -9.21 -3.35
C TYR A 270 -20.67 -10.26 -2.25
N LEU A 271 -20.75 -11.56 -2.55
CA LEU A 271 -20.42 -12.64 -1.59
C LEU A 271 -19.08 -13.31 -1.88
N LYS A 272 -18.45 -13.06 -3.04
CA LYS A 272 -17.14 -13.65 -3.37
C LYS A 272 -16.07 -13.35 -2.30
N PRO A 273 -15.99 -12.15 -1.70
CA PRO A 273 -15.03 -11.88 -0.61
C PRO A 273 -15.25 -12.73 0.65
N VAL A 274 -16.47 -13.22 0.91
CA VAL A 274 -16.75 -14.13 2.04
C VAL A 274 -15.99 -15.44 1.86
N VAL A 275 -16.00 -15.98 0.64
CA VAL A 275 -15.30 -17.23 0.29
C VAL A 275 -13.79 -17.04 0.41
N GLY A 276 -13.26 -15.93 -0.11
CA GLY A 276 -11.86 -15.58 0.07
C GLY A 276 -11.48 -15.49 1.56
N GLY A 277 -12.35 -14.85 2.36
CA GLY A 277 -12.20 -14.73 3.80
C GLY A 277 -12.18 -16.07 4.53
N LEU A 278 -13.10 -17.00 4.21
CA LEU A 278 -13.11 -18.35 4.81
C LEU A 278 -11.81 -19.11 4.52
N ILE A 279 -11.30 -19.04 3.29
CA ILE A 279 -10.05 -19.70 2.91
C ILE A 279 -8.87 -19.06 3.65
N SER A 280 -8.76 -17.73 3.66
CA SER A 280 -7.71 -17.02 4.38
C SER A 280 -7.77 -17.25 5.90
N GLY A 281 -8.96 -17.30 6.49
CA GLY A 281 -9.17 -17.65 7.90
C GLY A 281 -8.76 -19.08 8.23
N GLY A 282 -9.05 -20.03 7.34
CA GLY A 282 -8.61 -21.43 7.46
C GLY A 282 -7.09 -21.57 7.47
N VAL A 283 -6.39 -20.86 6.58
CA VAL A 283 -4.91 -20.84 6.58
C VAL A 283 -4.37 -20.14 7.83
N GLY A 284 -4.98 -19.01 8.21
CA GLY A 284 -4.53 -18.21 9.34
C GLY A 284 -4.78 -18.82 10.72
N LEU A 285 -5.64 -19.84 10.83
CA LEU A 285 -5.73 -20.68 12.04
C LEU A 285 -4.38 -21.33 12.40
N TRP A 286 -3.64 -21.78 11.39
CA TRP A 286 -2.33 -22.42 11.55
C TRP A 286 -1.17 -21.43 11.45
N PHE A 287 -1.34 -20.39 10.62
CA PHE A 287 -0.31 -19.38 10.33
C PHE A 287 -0.85 -17.97 10.57
N PRO A 288 -1.06 -17.57 11.85
CA PRO A 288 -1.61 -16.26 12.18
C PRO A 288 -0.74 -15.09 11.70
N GLN A 289 0.55 -15.33 11.43
CA GLN A 289 1.51 -14.35 10.89
C GLN A 289 1.12 -13.81 9.50
N LEU A 290 0.18 -14.46 8.81
CA LEU A 290 -0.29 -14.07 7.48
C LEU A 290 -1.43 -13.04 7.53
N PHE A 291 -2.08 -12.86 8.68
CA PHE A 291 -3.20 -11.95 8.82
C PHE A 291 -2.77 -10.48 8.71
N GLY A 292 -3.68 -9.69 8.15
CA GLY A 292 -3.49 -8.26 7.96
C GLY A 292 -2.27 -7.93 7.09
N VAL A 293 -1.56 -6.87 7.49
CA VAL A 293 -0.44 -6.30 6.71
C VAL A 293 0.82 -7.18 6.81
N GLY A 294 1.14 -7.70 8.00
CA GLY A 294 2.28 -8.59 8.23
C GLY A 294 3.62 -7.91 8.57
N TYR A 295 3.61 -6.63 8.97
CA TYR A 295 4.85 -5.91 9.32
C TYR A 295 5.62 -6.50 10.51
N GLU A 296 4.91 -7.02 11.51
CA GLU A 296 5.54 -7.68 12.67
C GLU A 296 6.37 -8.90 12.25
N THR A 297 5.88 -9.64 11.25
CA THR A 297 6.57 -10.79 10.67
C THR A 297 7.77 -10.37 9.82
N ILE A 298 7.67 -9.24 9.10
CA ILE A 298 8.81 -8.63 8.39
C ILE A 298 9.90 -8.26 9.40
N GLU A 299 9.56 -7.59 10.49
CA GLU A 299 10.54 -7.29 11.54
C GLU A 299 11.13 -8.58 12.13
N ALA A 300 10.31 -9.60 12.37
CA ALA A 300 10.79 -10.87 12.93
C ALA A 300 11.86 -11.54 12.04
N VAL A 301 11.73 -11.50 10.71
CA VAL A 301 12.78 -12.03 9.81
C VAL A 301 14.00 -11.12 9.76
N LEU A 302 13.82 -9.79 9.82
CA LEU A 302 14.92 -8.82 9.88
C LEU A 302 15.71 -8.92 11.20
N TYR A 303 15.11 -9.44 12.27
CA TYR A 303 15.80 -9.80 13.51
C TYR A 303 16.31 -11.26 13.53
N ASN A 304 16.17 -12.00 12.42
CA ASN A 304 16.51 -13.43 12.32
C ASN A 304 15.85 -14.31 13.40
N ARG A 305 14.60 -14.00 13.76
CA ARG A 305 13.84 -14.71 14.82
C ARG A 305 12.97 -15.86 14.29
N LEU A 306 12.93 -16.05 12.97
CA LEU A 306 12.11 -17.06 12.31
C LEU A 306 12.97 -18.22 11.84
N ALA A 307 12.50 -19.45 12.06
CA ALA A 307 13.17 -20.65 11.56
C ALA A 307 13.05 -20.74 10.03
N LEU A 308 14.06 -21.35 9.39
CA LEU A 308 14.14 -21.50 7.94
C LEU A 308 12.87 -22.08 7.30
N THR A 309 12.29 -23.11 7.92
CA THR A 309 11.04 -23.74 7.44
C THR A 309 9.85 -22.81 7.57
N THR A 310 9.77 -22.03 8.65
CA THR A 310 8.73 -21.02 8.84
C THR A 310 8.83 -19.92 7.78
N VAL A 311 10.03 -19.41 7.52
CA VAL A 311 10.26 -18.36 6.50
C VAL A 311 9.83 -18.86 5.12
N ALA A 312 10.26 -20.05 4.71
CA ALA A 312 9.88 -20.64 3.43
C ALA A 312 8.37 -20.86 3.32
N THR A 313 7.74 -21.36 4.38
CA THR A 313 6.29 -21.60 4.41
C THR A 313 5.50 -20.30 4.33
N LEU A 314 5.90 -19.27 5.08
CA LEU A 314 5.24 -17.97 5.08
C LEU A 314 5.39 -17.25 3.73
N ALA A 315 6.54 -17.35 3.05
CA ALA A 315 6.70 -16.80 1.71
C ALA A 315 5.65 -17.37 0.73
N MET A 316 5.52 -18.70 0.70
CA MET A 316 4.58 -19.40 -0.18
C MET A 316 3.12 -19.14 0.19
N LEU A 317 2.79 -19.19 1.48
CA LEU A 317 1.43 -18.97 1.93
C LEU A 317 0.99 -17.51 1.77
N LYS A 318 1.89 -16.52 1.94
CA LYS A 318 1.54 -15.10 1.73
C LYS A 318 1.15 -14.82 0.29
N ILE A 319 1.79 -15.47 -0.68
CA ILE A 319 1.39 -15.44 -2.10
C ILE A 319 -0.06 -15.94 -2.24
N ALA A 320 -0.36 -17.12 -1.70
CA ALA A 320 -1.69 -17.72 -1.82
C ALA A 320 -2.77 -16.89 -1.10
N THR A 321 -2.55 -16.52 0.17
CA THR A 321 -3.55 -15.83 0.98
C THR A 321 -3.85 -14.43 0.45
N THR A 322 -2.84 -13.70 -0.01
CA THR A 322 -3.02 -12.36 -0.59
C THR A 322 -3.76 -12.44 -1.93
N SER A 323 -3.37 -13.39 -2.79
CA SER A 323 -4.02 -13.62 -4.08
C SER A 323 -5.50 -13.98 -3.89
N ILE A 324 -5.82 -14.85 -2.94
CA ILE A 324 -7.21 -15.24 -2.63
C ILE A 324 -7.99 -14.08 -1.99
N THR A 325 -7.40 -13.38 -1.01
CA THR A 325 -8.06 -12.25 -0.32
C THR A 325 -8.49 -11.18 -1.33
N ILE A 326 -7.55 -10.71 -2.16
CA ILE A 326 -7.80 -9.60 -3.07
C ILE A 326 -8.49 -10.10 -4.36
N GLY A 327 -8.07 -11.24 -4.90
CA GLY A 327 -8.64 -11.86 -6.11
C GLY A 327 -10.11 -12.25 -5.95
N SER A 328 -10.55 -12.59 -4.74
CA SER A 328 -11.98 -12.80 -4.44
C SER A 328 -12.84 -11.54 -4.54
N GLY A 329 -12.23 -10.38 -4.73
CA GLY A 329 -12.91 -9.09 -4.92
C GLY A 329 -12.97 -8.21 -3.70
N SER A 330 -12.16 -8.47 -2.68
CA SER A 330 -11.98 -7.57 -1.54
C SER A 330 -11.20 -6.30 -1.91
N SER A 331 -11.01 -5.40 -0.94
CA SER A 331 -10.21 -4.18 -1.08
C SER A 331 -8.92 -4.29 -0.28
N GLY A 332 -7.79 -3.96 -0.90
CA GLY A 332 -6.50 -3.96 -0.24
C GLY A 332 -5.35 -3.93 -1.25
N GLY A 333 -4.22 -3.37 -0.85
CA GLY A 333 -3.02 -3.24 -1.68
C GLY A 333 -2.17 -4.50 -1.71
N ILE A 334 -1.32 -4.63 -2.73
CA ILE A 334 -0.35 -5.73 -2.84
C ILE A 334 1.07 -5.34 -2.40
N PHE A 335 1.32 -4.05 -2.14
CA PHE A 335 2.66 -3.54 -1.83
C PHE A 335 3.26 -4.14 -0.54
N ALA A 336 2.56 -4.09 0.60
CA ALA A 336 3.04 -4.75 1.82
C ALA A 336 3.20 -6.27 1.68
N PRO A 337 2.27 -7.01 1.04
CA PRO A 337 2.52 -8.41 0.70
C PRO A 337 3.78 -8.64 -0.14
N CYS A 338 4.10 -7.77 -1.10
CA CYS A 338 5.37 -7.86 -1.85
C CYS A 338 6.58 -7.67 -0.93
N LEU A 339 6.56 -6.66 -0.05
CA LEU A 339 7.63 -6.46 0.96
C LEU A 339 7.78 -7.67 1.87
N PHE A 340 6.67 -8.27 2.29
CA PHE A 340 6.66 -9.47 3.11
C PHE A 340 7.32 -10.64 2.36
N ILE A 341 6.89 -10.90 1.13
CA ILE A 341 7.41 -12.00 0.32
C ILE A 341 8.90 -11.79 0.06
N GLY A 342 9.31 -10.57 -0.32
CA GLY A 342 10.72 -10.20 -0.51
C GLY A 342 11.57 -10.46 0.73
N ALA A 343 11.15 -9.95 1.88
CA ALA A 343 11.86 -10.15 3.14
C ALA A 343 11.96 -11.63 3.55
N MET A 344 10.92 -12.43 3.29
CA MET A 344 10.99 -13.88 3.52
C MET A 344 11.92 -14.58 2.53
N VAL A 345 11.89 -14.24 1.24
CA VAL A 345 12.81 -14.82 0.23
C VAL A 345 14.25 -14.45 0.55
N GLY A 346 14.52 -13.19 0.86
CA GLY A 346 15.83 -12.70 1.30
C GLY A 346 16.30 -13.37 2.59
N GLY A 347 15.42 -13.47 3.60
CA GLY A 347 15.73 -14.15 4.86
C GLY A 347 16.03 -15.64 4.67
N LEU A 348 15.23 -16.34 3.85
CA LEU A 348 15.46 -17.75 3.49
C LEU A 348 16.82 -17.91 2.80
N PHE A 349 17.09 -17.06 1.82
CA PHE A 349 18.33 -17.08 1.07
C PHE A 349 19.54 -16.81 1.98
N GLY A 350 19.46 -15.80 2.84
CA GLY A 350 20.51 -15.46 3.81
C GLY A 350 20.77 -16.57 4.83
N GLN A 351 19.72 -17.23 5.35
CA GLN A 351 19.88 -18.38 6.24
C GLN A 351 20.50 -19.59 5.54
N LEU A 352 20.26 -19.78 4.24
CA LEU A 352 20.93 -20.81 3.44
C LEU A 352 22.40 -20.45 3.22
N VAL A 353 22.71 -19.22 2.80
CA VAL A 353 24.09 -18.76 2.61
C VAL A 353 24.91 -18.91 3.88
N GLN A 354 24.36 -18.50 5.04
CA GLN A 354 25.06 -18.61 6.32
C GLN A 354 25.43 -20.05 6.69
N ARG A 355 24.64 -21.05 6.27
CA ARG A 355 24.96 -22.47 6.49
C ARG A 355 26.12 -22.95 5.61
N TRP A 356 26.33 -22.33 4.45
CA TRP A 356 27.35 -22.72 3.48
C TRP A 356 28.67 -21.95 3.67
N THR A 357 28.60 -20.68 4.10
CA THR A 357 29.77 -19.81 4.29
C THR A 357 29.75 -19.06 5.64
N PRO A 358 29.86 -19.76 6.79
CA PRO A 358 29.62 -19.19 8.12
C PRO A 358 30.58 -18.06 8.53
N ALA A 359 31.81 -18.05 7.99
CA ALA A 359 32.88 -17.15 8.43
C ALA A 359 33.06 -15.87 7.57
N GLY A 360 32.35 -15.77 6.45
CA GLY A 360 32.56 -14.68 5.48
C GLY A 360 31.31 -13.88 5.12
N ALA A 361 30.12 -14.50 5.17
CA ALA A 361 28.88 -13.90 4.67
C ALA A 361 28.24 -12.94 5.65
N ALA A 362 27.56 -11.92 5.11
CA ALA A 362 26.68 -11.04 5.84
C ALA A 362 25.65 -11.85 6.64
N ALA A 363 25.21 -11.29 7.76
CA ALA A 363 24.19 -11.93 8.57
C ALA A 363 22.87 -12.03 7.78
N PRO A 364 22.04 -13.08 7.99
CA PRO A 364 20.76 -13.24 7.30
C PRO A 364 19.85 -12.01 7.24
N PRO A 365 19.79 -11.14 8.27
CA PRO A 365 19.09 -9.86 8.20
C PRO A 365 19.43 -8.96 7.01
N ALA A 366 20.69 -8.95 6.55
CA ALA A 366 21.11 -8.15 5.42
C ALA A 366 20.44 -8.63 4.12
N TYR A 367 20.38 -9.95 3.91
CA TYR A 367 19.68 -10.54 2.77
C TYR A 367 18.17 -10.32 2.85
N ALA A 368 17.57 -10.40 4.04
CA ALA A 368 16.15 -10.10 4.25
C ALA A 368 15.79 -8.63 3.98
N LEU A 369 16.74 -7.70 4.13
CA LEU A 369 16.54 -6.29 3.79
C LEU A 369 16.65 -6.03 2.28
N ILE A 370 17.52 -6.77 1.59
CA ILE A 370 17.79 -6.62 0.15
C ILE A 370 16.71 -7.32 -0.69
N GLY A 371 16.23 -8.48 -0.24
CA GLY A 371 15.17 -9.25 -0.89
C GLY A 371 13.83 -8.57 -0.76
#